data_AF-A0A7W0WTK5-F1
#
_entry.id   AF-A0A7W0WTK5-F1
#
_cell.length_a   1.000
_cell.length_b   1.000
_cell.length_c   1.000
_cell.angle_alpha   90.00
_cell.angle_beta   90.00
_cell.angle_gamma   90.00
#
_symmetry.space_group_name_H-M   'P 1'
#
loop_
_entity.id
_entity.type
_entity.pdbx_description
1 polymer ?
#
loop_
_entity_poly.entity_id
_entity_poly.type
_entity_poly.pdbx_seq_one_letter_code
_entity_poly.pdbx_strand_id
1 'polypeptide(L)'
;MAALAACADSDSDRSKDVVGPFTGPTHRFVVDAIGLPKTTTEARSIGGDLDGNGTVDNQLGAVVANLHSNGNLTPHGKDMIAAGTVRMTVEITADELVDDPTVGVKIIGHDDGSVVEVGGRLVDGKFVSNRTATTAVPGKGTLVLPVFIDADPSVLPLEHVQLELTLVDGGLTGLVQGAADPRVVADAAYDGARQMLAARPGSHRFFMRLFENEPRDWQLDREEFASNGLLRSLIAPDTTLGDRELLGFGFDIHARACESGTCLDGVAFDRCFDRIHESSESDVDCGGACATACAGDERCSVPVDCQSRTCGADGRCAAPSCSDNLRDGFESDVDCGGACAGCALGLRCYFDSDCASGQCGPPCPDGEICPPSDETCEAAP
;
A
#
# COMPACT_ATOMS: atom_id res chain seq x y z
N MET A 1 -30.46 29.94 47.10
CA MET A 1 -29.01 29.61 47.09
C MET A 1 -28.90 28.19 47.62
N ALA A 2 -28.44 27.17 46.90
CA ALA A 2 -27.63 27.11 45.70
C ALA A 2 -28.17 26.04 44.73
N ALA A 3 -27.83 26.23 43.45
CA ALA A 3 -28.25 25.44 42.31
C ALA A 3 -27.64 24.03 42.32
N LEU A 4 -28.45 23.00 42.00
CA LEU A 4 -27.93 21.79 41.38
C LEU A 4 -27.63 22.13 39.92
N ALA A 5 -26.34 22.23 39.60
CA ALA A 5 -25.88 22.22 38.22
C ALA A 5 -26.03 20.79 37.69
N ALA A 6 -27.02 20.57 36.82
CA ALA A 6 -27.02 19.43 35.94
C ALA A 6 -25.91 19.66 34.90
N CYS A 7 -24.87 18.82 34.92
CA CYS A 7 -24.00 18.68 33.76
C CYS A 7 -24.84 18.05 32.65
N ALA A 8 -25.31 18.87 31.71
CA ALA A 8 -25.67 18.38 30.40
C ALA A 8 -24.35 18.08 29.69
N ASP A 9 -23.89 16.84 29.80
CA ASP A 9 -23.05 16.28 28.74
C ASP A 9 -23.88 16.37 27.47
N SER A 10 -23.39 17.07 26.47
CA SER A 10 -23.94 17.00 25.11
C SER A 10 -23.58 15.62 24.55
N ASP A 11 -24.24 14.59 25.07
CA ASP A 11 -24.32 13.25 24.49
C ASP A 11 -24.74 13.47 23.03
N SER A 12 -23.83 13.18 22.10
CA SER A 12 -24.16 12.95 20.70
C SER A 12 -25.45 12.15 20.65
N ASP A 13 -26.45 12.62 19.93
CA ASP A 13 -27.77 12.02 19.84
C ASP A 13 -27.68 10.57 19.34
N ARG A 14 -27.49 9.62 20.27
CA ARG A 14 -27.35 8.18 20.00
C ARG A 14 -28.58 7.60 19.31
N SER A 15 -29.67 8.37 19.18
CA SER A 15 -30.89 7.95 18.48
C SER A 15 -30.69 7.76 16.98
N LYS A 16 -29.63 8.30 16.38
CA LYS A 16 -29.35 8.21 14.94
C LYS A 16 -28.52 7.00 14.54
N ASP A 17 -27.72 6.48 15.47
CA ASP A 17 -26.83 5.35 15.24
C ASP A 17 -27.61 4.07 15.01
N VAL A 18 -27.29 3.37 13.93
CA VAL A 18 -27.74 2.00 13.72
C VAL A 18 -26.75 1.07 14.41
N VAL A 19 -27.21 0.39 15.45
CA VAL A 19 -26.43 -0.60 16.19
C VAL A 19 -27.18 -1.93 16.17
N GLY A 20 -26.43 -3.04 16.24
CA GLY A 20 -27.02 -4.37 16.27
C GLY A 20 -27.84 -4.66 17.55
N PRO A 21 -28.43 -5.85 17.64
CA PRO A 21 -28.26 -6.99 16.73
C PRO A 21 -28.93 -6.74 15.38
N PHE A 22 -28.23 -7.10 14.30
CA PHE A 22 -28.77 -7.06 12.93
C PHE A 22 -29.50 -8.38 12.65
N THR A 23 -30.62 -8.30 11.94
CA THR A 23 -31.47 -9.45 11.62
C THR A 23 -31.43 -9.79 10.14
N GLY A 24 -31.99 -10.95 9.78
CA GLY A 24 -32.09 -11.40 8.40
C GLY A 24 -30.96 -12.32 7.93
N PRO A 25 -31.04 -12.83 6.68
CA PRO A 25 -29.98 -13.61 6.06
C PRO A 25 -28.69 -12.79 5.87
N THR A 26 -27.55 -13.48 5.93
CA THR A 26 -26.25 -12.91 5.56
C THR A 26 -25.96 -13.15 4.08
N HIS A 27 -25.80 -12.08 3.32
CA HIS A 27 -25.41 -12.07 1.92
C HIS A 27 -23.90 -11.87 1.79
N ARG A 28 -23.23 -12.73 1.02
CA ARG A 28 -21.77 -12.75 0.91
C ARG A 28 -21.31 -12.35 -0.49
N PHE A 29 -20.35 -11.44 -0.54
CA PHE A 29 -19.71 -10.95 -1.75
C PHE A 29 -18.20 -11.08 -1.62
N VAL A 30 -17.50 -11.39 -2.70
CA VAL A 30 -16.03 -11.31 -2.74
C VAL A 30 -15.60 -10.13 -3.56
N VAL A 31 -14.69 -9.34 -2.99
CA VAL A 31 -14.04 -8.23 -3.68
C VAL A 31 -13.17 -8.81 -4.77
N ASP A 32 -13.38 -8.36 -6.00
CA ASP A 32 -12.59 -8.75 -7.18
C ASP A 32 -11.83 -7.57 -7.80
N ALA A 33 -12.04 -6.35 -7.28
CA ALA A 33 -11.21 -5.18 -7.57
C ALA A 33 -11.20 -4.17 -6.42
N ILE A 34 -10.03 -3.56 -6.19
CA ILE A 34 -9.83 -2.41 -5.31
C ILE A 34 -9.38 -1.23 -6.18
N GLY A 35 -10.12 -0.13 -6.11
CA GLY A 35 -9.84 1.13 -6.79
C GLY A 35 -9.12 2.09 -5.87
N LEU A 36 -7.79 2.08 -5.94
CA LEU A 36 -6.95 3.07 -5.28
C LEU A 36 -6.83 4.34 -6.13
N PRO A 37 -6.86 5.55 -5.52
CA PRO A 37 -6.81 6.80 -6.28
C PRO A 37 -5.47 6.98 -6.98
N LYS A 38 -5.53 7.24 -8.28
CA LYS A 38 -4.35 7.44 -9.15
C LYS A 38 -3.99 8.90 -9.34
N THR A 39 -4.90 9.80 -9.00
CA THR A 39 -4.72 11.25 -9.06
C THR A 39 -5.23 11.92 -7.78
N THR A 40 -4.74 13.12 -7.48
CA THR A 40 -5.25 13.91 -6.35
C THR A 40 -6.69 14.37 -6.55
N THR A 41 -7.17 14.44 -7.79
CA THR A 41 -8.58 14.75 -8.08
C THR A 41 -9.48 13.56 -7.71
N GLU A 42 -9.05 12.35 -8.08
CA GLU A 42 -9.73 11.11 -7.71
C GLU A 42 -9.72 10.90 -6.20
N ALA A 43 -8.59 11.14 -5.53
CA ALA A 43 -8.51 11.11 -4.07
C ALA A 43 -9.57 12.03 -3.42
N ARG A 44 -9.76 13.25 -3.94
CA ARG A 44 -10.81 14.15 -3.44
C ARG A 44 -12.23 13.69 -3.78
N SER A 45 -12.45 12.99 -4.88
CA SER A 45 -13.80 12.52 -5.24
C SER A 45 -14.27 11.32 -4.43
N ILE A 46 -13.33 10.51 -3.95
CA ILE A 46 -13.61 9.29 -3.16
C ILE A 46 -13.38 9.50 -1.65
N GLY A 47 -12.79 10.63 -1.26
CA GLY A 47 -12.65 11.01 0.14
C GLY A 47 -13.97 11.41 0.80
N GLY A 48 -14.00 11.38 2.13
CA GLY A 48 -15.17 11.75 2.92
C GLY A 48 -14.84 12.88 3.88
N ASP A 49 -15.83 13.71 4.20
CA ASP A 49 -15.74 14.66 5.31
C ASP A 49 -15.99 13.90 6.61
N LEU A 50 -14.93 13.43 7.26
CA LEU A 50 -15.03 12.53 8.41
C LEU A 50 -15.33 13.29 9.69
N ASP A 51 -14.79 14.51 9.84
CA ASP A 51 -14.99 15.35 11.04
C ASP A 51 -16.17 16.33 10.90
N GLY A 52 -16.77 16.44 9.71
CA GLY A 52 -17.93 17.30 9.45
C GLY A 52 -17.57 18.77 9.26
N ASN A 53 -16.31 19.10 8.96
CA ASN A 53 -15.84 20.47 8.78
C ASN A 53 -16.15 21.05 7.39
N GLY A 54 -16.70 20.25 6.47
CA GLY A 54 -17.04 20.62 5.09
C GLY A 54 -15.89 20.44 4.09
N THR A 55 -14.76 19.90 4.52
CA THR A 55 -13.60 19.55 3.69
C THR A 55 -13.56 18.04 3.52
N VAL A 56 -13.06 17.58 2.37
CA VAL A 56 -12.86 16.16 2.13
C VAL A 56 -11.52 15.72 2.72
N ASP A 57 -11.58 14.69 3.57
CA ASP A 57 -10.43 14.03 4.17
C ASP A 57 -10.06 12.81 3.31
N ASN A 58 -8.89 12.88 2.66
CA ASN A 58 -8.29 11.76 1.93
C ASN A 58 -6.80 11.99 1.63
N GLN A 59 -6.05 12.48 2.61
CA GLN A 59 -4.63 12.72 2.45
C GLN A 59 -3.88 11.43 2.10
N LEU A 60 -4.26 10.29 2.66
CA LEU A 60 -3.68 8.99 2.25
C LEU A 60 -3.96 8.65 0.79
N GLY A 61 -5.14 8.98 0.27
CA GLY A 61 -5.44 8.84 -1.15
C GLY A 61 -4.53 9.73 -2.02
N ALA A 62 -4.20 10.93 -1.55
CA ALA A 62 -3.23 11.79 -2.23
C ALA A 62 -1.80 11.21 -2.21
N VAL A 63 -1.40 10.56 -1.12
CA VAL A 63 -0.13 9.81 -1.04
C VAL A 63 -0.11 8.66 -2.04
N VAL A 64 -1.19 7.87 -2.10
CA VAL A 64 -1.31 6.76 -3.05
C VAL A 64 -1.27 7.24 -4.51
N ALA A 65 -1.91 8.37 -4.82
CA ALA A 65 -1.81 9.00 -6.14
C ALA A 65 -0.38 9.48 -6.46
N ASN A 66 0.39 9.92 -5.47
CA ASN A 66 1.80 10.25 -5.64
C ASN A 66 2.64 9.00 -5.93
N LEU A 67 2.42 7.90 -5.22
CA LEU A 67 3.07 6.61 -5.52
C LEU A 67 2.78 6.17 -6.96
N HIS A 68 1.54 6.29 -7.41
CA HIS A 68 1.14 5.98 -8.78
C HIS A 68 1.90 6.83 -9.81
N SER A 69 1.96 8.15 -9.59
CA SER A 69 2.63 9.08 -10.49
C SER A 69 4.13 8.83 -10.62
N ASN A 70 4.74 8.21 -9.61
CA ASN A 70 6.15 7.84 -9.58
C ASN A 70 6.40 6.35 -9.94
N GLY A 71 5.38 5.62 -10.38
CA GLY A 71 5.52 4.20 -10.75
C GLY A 71 5.75 3.24 -9.58
N ASN A 72 5.48 3.67 -8.35
CA ASN A 72 5.67 2.88 -7.12
C ASN A 72 4.36 2.30 -6.58
N LEU A 73 3.19 2.68 -7.13
CA LEU A 73 1.92 2.01 -6.84
C LEU A 73 1.82 0.72 -7.66
N THR A 74 1.40 -0.38 -7.04
CA THR A 74 1.22 -1.64 -7.75
C THR A 74 0.13 -1.54 -8.84
N PRO A 75 0.43 -1.93 -10.09
CA PRO A 75 -0.59 -2.11 -11.13
C PRO A 75 -1.30 -3.46 -11.02
N HIS A 76 -0.83 -4.36 -10.14
CA HIS A 76 -1.21 -5.78 -10.09
C HIS A 76 -2.31 -6.09 -9.07
N GLY A 77 -2.99 -5.08 -8.51
CA GLY A 77 -4.00 -5.31 -7.45
C GLY A 77 -5.08 -6.33 -7.83
N LYS A 78 -5.53 -6.37 -9.10
CA LYS A 78 -6.47 -7.39 -9.58
C LYS A 78 -5.88 -8.79 -9.58
N ASP A 79 -4.62 -8.92 -10.00
CA ASP A 79 -3.90 -10.18 -10.03
C ASP A 79 -3.65 -10.68 -8.60
N MET A 80 -3.32 -9.79 -7.66
CA MET A 80 -3.15 -10.11 -6.24
C MET A 80 -4.47 -10.55 -5.57
N ILE A 81 -5.60 -9.98 -5.99
CA ILE A 81 -6.93 -10.42 -5.53
C ILE A 81 -7.27 -11.79 -6.13
N ALA A 82 -7.05 -11.97 -7.44
CA ALA A 82 -7.30 -13.23 -8.13
C ALA A 82 -6.41 -14.36 -7.60
N ALA A 83 -5.15 -14.06 -7.31
CA ALA A 83 -4.20 -14.98 -6.68
C ALA A 83 -4.52 -15.23 -5.21
N GLY A 84 -5.42 -14.47 -4.58
CA GLY A 84 -5.78 -14.66 -3.18
C GLY A 84 -4.74 -14.17 -2.17
N THR A 85 -3.75 -13.38 -2.59
CA THR A 85 -2.86 -12.60 -1.72
C THR A 85 -3.65 -11.50 -1.01
N VAL A 86 -4.54 -10.83 -1.75
CA VAL A 86 -5.49 -9.86 -1.19
C VAL A 86 -6.86 -10.53 -1.16
N ARG A 87 -7.25 -11.04 0.01
CA ARG A 87 -8.59 -11.59 0.22
C ARG A 87 -9.43 -10.61 0.99
N MET A 88 -10.56 -10.24 0.41
CA MET A 88 -11.54 -9.39 1.05
C MET A 88 -12.94 -9.87 0.70
N THR A 89 -13.74 -10.12 1.74
CA THR A 89 -15.15 -10.50 1.61
C THR A 89 -16.01 -9.42 2.24
N VAL A 90 -17.14 -9.11 1.61
CA VAL A 90 -18.17 -8.26 2.20
C VAL A 90 -19.34 -9.15 2.60
N GLU A 91 -19.73 -9.11 3.87
CA GLU A 91 -20.93 -9.76 4.39
C GLU A 91 -21.96 -8.69 4.76
N ILE A 92 -23.17 -8.78 4.21
CA ILE A 92 -24.29 -7.89 4.51
C ILE A 92 -25.37 -8.72 5.22
N THR A 93 -25.67 -8.37 6.46
CA THR A 93 -26.78 -8.96 7.22
C THR A 93 -27.94 -7.96 7.22
N ALA A 94 -29.01 -8.33 6.52
CA ALA A 94 -30.21 -7.52 6.32
C ALA A 94 -31.43 -8.42 6.14
N ASP A 95 -32.61 -7.95 6.55
CA ASP A 95 -33.89 -8.61 6.28
C ASP A 95 -34.28 -8.46 4.80
N GLU A 96 -33.99 -7.30 4.19
CA GLU A 96 -34.20 -7.03 2.76
C GLU A 96 -33.02 -6.25 2.15
N LEU A 97 -32.67 -6.56 0.90
CA LEU A 97 -31.54 -5.90 0.21
C LEU A 97 -31.91 -4.59 -0.51
N VAL A 98 -33.18 -4.20 -0.51
CA VAL A 98 -33.62 -2.95 -1.17
C VAL A 98 -33.76 -1.84 -0.14
N ASP A 99 -34.64 -2.03 0.85
CA ASP A 99 -34.90 -1.07 1.91
C ASP A 99 -34.86 -1.79 3.26
N ASP A 100 -33.89 -1.44 4.10
CA ASP A 100 -33.76 -2.00 5.45
C ASP A 100 -33.19 -0.95 6.42
N PRO A 101 -33.93 -0.60 7.49
CA PRO A 101 -33.51 0.42 8.44
C PRO A 101 -32.38 -0.03 9.40
N THR A 102 -32.03 -1.32 9.43
CA THR A 102 -31.11 -1.93 10.39
C THR A 102 -30.20 -2.98 9.73
N VAL A 103 -29.16 -2.50 9.04
CA VAL A 103 -28.24 -3.37 8.29
C VAL A 103 -26.88 -3.40 8.96
N GLY A 104 -26.31 -4.60 9.08
CA GLY A 104 -24.94 -4.81 9.51
C GLY A 104 -24.06 -5.19 8.32
N VAL A 105 -22.93 -4.51 8.15
CA VAL A 105 -21.94 -4.87 7.13
C VAL A 105 -20.62 -5.22 7.79
N LYS A 106 -20.05 -6.34 7.35
CA LYS A 106 -18.69 -6.74 7.68
C LYS A 106 -17.81 -6.78 6.44
N ILE A 107 -16.66 -6.12 6.49
CA ILE A 107 -15.57 -6.34 5.53
C ILE A 107 -14.54 -7.20 6.25
N ILE A 108 -14.31 -8.39 5.73
CA ILE A 108 -13.42 -9.38 6.31
C ILE A 108 -12.20 -9.46 5.40
N GLY A 109 -11.04 -9.08 5.94
CA GLY A 109 -9.74 -9.20 5.30
C GLY A 109 -9.17 -10.61 5.42
N HIS A 110 -7.84 -10.72 5.43
CA HIS A 110 -7.08 -11.96 5.50
C HIS A 110 -7.56 -12.93 6.61
N ASP A 111 -7.18 -14.21 6.54
CA ASP A 111 -7.62 -15.28 7.46
C ASP A 111 -7.20 -15.07 8.94
N ASP A 112 -6.53 -13.95 9.24
CA ASP A 112 -6.08 -13.50 10.55
C ASP A 112 -7.19 -12.90 11.44
N GLY A 113 -8.41 -12.74 10.90
CA GLY A 113 -9.55 -12.19 11.65
C GLY A 113 -9.65 -10.67 11.59
N SER A 114 -9.00 -10.03 10.61
CA SER A 114 -9.23 -8.63 10.26
C SER A 114 -10.69 -8.40 9.83
N VAL A 115 -11.46 -7.71 10.68
CA VAL A 115 -12.89 -7.44 10.44
C VAL A 115 -13.16 -5.96 10.66
N VAL A 116 -13.71 -5.31 9.65
CA VAL A 116 -14.43 -4.03 9.78
C VAL A 116 -15.90 -4.36 9.96
N GLU A 117 -16.54 -3.91 11.03
CA GLU A 117 -18.00 -4.03 11.23
C GLU A 117 -18.63 -2.65 11.36
N VAL A 118 -19.66 -2.37 10.58
CA VAL A 118 -20.42 -1.12 10.61
C VAL A 118 -21.92 -1.38 10.57
N GLY A 119 -22.68 -0.57 11.30
CA GLY A 119 -24.14 -0.50 11.17
C GLY A 119 -24.55 0.59 10.18
N GLY A 120 -25.70 0.42 9.52
CA GLY A 120 -26.23 1.39 8.58
C GLY A 120 -27.63 1.06 8.10
N ARG A 121 -28.02 1.71 7.00
CA ARG A 121 -29.35 1.57 6.40
C ARG A 121 -29.22 1.28 4.92
N LEU A 122 -30.06 0.40 4.39
CA LEU A 122 -30.30 0.24 2.96
C LEU A 122 -31.51 1.10 2.57
N VAL A 123 -31.35 1.90 1.52
CA VAL A 123 -32.44 2.63 0.87
C VAL A 123 -32.25 2.52 -0.65
N ASP A 124 -33.25 2.01 -1.35
CA ASP A 124 -33.19 1.80 -2.81
C ASP A 124 -31.94 1.01 -3.26
N GLY A 125 -31.58 -0.03 -2.52
CA GLY A 125 -30.41 -0.87 -2.80
C GLY A 125 -29.04 -0.22 -2.51
N LYS A 126 -29.04 1.00 -1.95
CA LYS A 126 -27.84 1.70 -1.49
C LYS A 126 -27.71 1.62 0.02
N PHE A 127 -26.65 0.96 0.48
CA PHE A 127 -26.25 0.95 1.88
C PHE A 127 -25.46 2.20 2.21
N VAL A 128 -25.81 2.86 3.31
CA VAL A 128 -25.03 3.95 3.90
C VAL A 128 -24.84 3.62 5.38
N SER A 129 -23.58 3.54 5.82
CA SER A 129 -23.26 3.31 7.23
C SER A 129 -23.59 4.51 8.10
N ASN A 130 -23.49 4.32 9.42
CA ASN A 130 -23.34 5.44 10.35
C ASN A 130 -22.19 6.34 9.89
N ARG A 131 -22.40 7.65 9.92
CA ARG A 131 -21.43 8.66 9.46
C ARG A 131 -20.53 9.07 10.60
N THR A 132 -19.22 9.05 10.34
CA THR A 132 -18.19 9.37 11.34
C THR A 132 -18.44 10.70 12.05
N ALA A 133 -18.77 11.76 11.30
CA ALA A 133 -19.02 13.09 11.84
C ALA A 133 -20.17 13.18 12.85
N THR A 134 -21.04 12.17 12.92
CA THR A 134 -22.28 12.23 13.73
C THR A 134 -22.52 11.00 14.60
N THR A 135 -21.68 9.97 14.50
CA THR A 135 -21.90 8.68 15.17
C THR A 135 -21.13 8.56 16.48
N ALA A 136 -21.70 7.85 17.45
CA ALA A 136 -20.98 7.42 18.66
C ALA A 136 -20.45 5.97 18.55
N VAL A 137 -20.72 5.28 17.44
CA VAL A 137 -20.30 3.89 17.18
C VAL A 137 -19.52 3.79 15.86
N PRO A 138 -18.33 4.42 15.78
CA PRO A 138 -17.52 4.38 14.58
C PRO A 138 -17.12 2.97 14.18
N GLY A 139 -17.11 2.69 12.88
CA GLY A 139 -16.52 1.48 12.35
C GLY A 139 -15.04 1.38 12.69
N LYS A 140 -14.53 0.18 12.89
CA LYS A 140 -13.11 -0.07 13.08
C LYS A 140 -12.75 -1.42 12.50
N GLY A 141 -11.53 -1.55 11.99
CA GLY A 141 -11.01 -2.83 11.53
C GLY A 141 -9.66 -2.67 10.86
N THR A 142 -9.16 -3.76 10.33
CA THR A 142 -7.88 -3.78 9.61
C THR A 142 -8.16 -4.11 8.15
N LEU A 143 -7.55 -3.37 7.24
CA LEU A 143 -7.62 -3.62 5.81
C LEU A 143 -6.28 -4.10 5.28
N VAL A 144 -6.35 -4.87 4.19
CA VAL A 144 -5.19 -5.38 3.47
C VAL A 144 -5.27 -4.83 2.05
N LEU A 145 -4.33 -3.97 1.68
CA LEU A 145 -4.41 -3.14 0.48
C LEU A 145 -3.17 -3.31 -0.40
N PRO A 146 -3.33 -3.55 -1.71
CA PRO A 146 -2.20 -3.63 -2.63
C PRO A 146 -1.71 -2.22 -2.97
N VAL A 147 -0.77 -1.69 -2.19
CA VAL A 147 -0.26 -0.31 -2.35
C VAL A 147 1.07 -0.29 -3.10
N PHE A 148 2.13 -0.89 -2.56
CA PHE A 148 3.45 -0.81 -3.18
C PHE A 148 3.62 -1.86 -4.28
N ILE A 149 4.30 -1.48 -5.37
CA ILE A 149 4.77 -2.43 -6.39
C ILE A 149 5.90 -3.30 -5.82
N ASP A 150 6.01 -4.54 -6.29
CA ASP A 150 7.05 -5.50 -5.87
C ASP A 150 7.17 -5.65 -4.35
N ALA A 151 6.04 -5.51 -3.68
CA ALA A 151 5.89 -5.58 -2.25
C ALA A 151 4.54 -6.17 -1.93
N ASP A 152 4.46 -6.70 -0.74
CA ASP A 152 3.27 -7.32 -0.25
C ASP A 152 2.14 -6.30 0.03
N PRO A 153 0.87 -6.72 0.12
CA PRO A 153 -0.20 -5.83 0.51
C PRO A 153 0.00 -5.18 1.88
N SER A 154 -0.13 -3.86 1.95
CA SER A 154 -0.03 -3.11 3.20
C SER A 154 -1.20 -3.44 4.12
N VAL A 155 -0.90 -3.75 5.38
CA VAL A 155 -1.89 -3.97 6.42
C VAL A 155 -2.13 -2.66 7.15
N LEU A 156 -3.34 -2.11 7.05
CA LEU A 156 -3.67 -0.80 7.58
C LEU A 156 -4.89 -0.88 8.52
N PRO A 157 -4.68 -0.75 9.84
CA PRO A 157 -5.74 -0.47 10.79
C PRO A 157 -6.43 0.85 10.44
N LEU A 158 -7.73 0.77 10.17
CA LEU A 158 -8.60 1.93 10.01
C LEU A 158 -9.55 2.04 11.20
N GLU A 159 -9.70 3.27 11.64
CA GLU A 159 -10.69 3.72 12.61
C GLU A 159 -11.73 4.56 11.89
N HIS A 160 -12.89 4.77 12.54
CA HIS A 160 -13.94 5.61 11.99
C HIS A 160 -14.37 5.23 10.57
N VAL A 161 -14.42 3.91 10.31
CA VAL A 161 -14.76 3.39 9.00
C VAL A 161 -16.23 3.67 8.71
N GLN A 162 -16.48 4.23 7.53
CA GLN A 162 -17.80 4.42 6.97
C GLN A 162 -17.84 3.88 5.54
N LEU A 163 -19.00 3.35 5.15
CA LEU A 163 -19.20 2.66 3.88
C LEU A 163 -20.39 3.25 3.14
N GLU A 164 -20.24 3.38 1.83
CA GLU A 164 -21.34 3.57 0.89
C GLU A 164 -21.31 2.45 -0.13
N LEU A 165 -22.27 1.53 -0.08
CA LEU A 165 -22.31 0.40 -1.00
C LEU A 165 -23.56 0.48 -1.84
N THR A 166 -23.45 0.14 -3.12
CA THR A 166 -24.58 0.07 -4.05
C THR A 166 -24.62 -1.32 -4.64
N LEU A 167 -25.75 -1.99 -4.46
CA LEU A 167 -25.99 -3.27 -5.12
C LEU A 167 -26.19 -3.03 -6.61
N VAL A 168 -25.41 -3.75 -7.41
CA VAL A 168 -25.47 -3.73 -8.88
C VAL A 168 -25.79 -5.14 -9.38
N ASP A 169 -26.12 -5.31 -10.66
CA ASP A 169 -26.56 -6.60 -11.22
C ASP A 169 -25.65 -7.79 -10.82
N GLY A 170 -26.07 -8.56 -9.80
CA GLY A 170 -25.34 -9.73 -9.29
C GLY A 170 -24.09 -9.42 -8.45
N GLY A 171 -23.87 -8.17 -8.03
CA GLY A 171 -22.68 -7.74 -7.31
C GLY A 171 -22.88 -6.48 -6.46
N LEU A 172 -21.77 -5.84 -6.14
CA LEU A 172 -21.70 -4.69 -5.25
C LEU A 172 -20.53 -3.80 -5.67
N THR A 173 -20.80 -2.50 -5.83
CA THR A 173 -19.75 -1.47 -5.88
C THR A 173 -19.83 -0.65 -4.62
N GLY A 174 -18.71 -0.18 -4.10
CA GLY A 174 -18.76 0.61 -2.89
C GLY A 174 -17.56 1.47 -2.67
N LEU A 175 -17.77 2.46 -1.81
CA LEU A 175 -16.76 3.35 -1.31
C LEU A 175 -16.48 3.00 0.15
N VAL A 176 -15.21 2.78 0.46
CA VAL A 176 -14.72 2.53 1.81
C VAL A 176 -13.92 3.74 2.25
N GLN A 177 -14.30 4.34 3.39
CA GLN A 177 -13.63 5.50 3.94
C GLN A 177 -13.31 5.28 5.42
N GLY A 178 -12.27 5.89 5.92
CA GLY A 178 -11.94 5.87 7.34
C GLY A 178 -10.72 6.72 7.63
N ALA A 179 -10.22 6.63 8.85
CA ALA A 179 -9.05 7.36 9.31
C ALA A 179 -7.99 6.39 9.85
N ALA A 180 -6.72 6.72 9.64
CA ALA A 180 -5.60 5.94 10.16
C ALA A 180 -4.66 6.82 11.00
N ASP A 181 -4.01 6.21 11.98
CA ASP A 181 -2.97 6.88 12.74
C ASP A 181 -1.73 7.09 11.86
N PRO A 182 -1.18 8.33 11.77
CA PRO A 182 0.00 8.61 10.95
C PRO A 182 1.21 7.74 11.26
N ARG A 183 1.38 7.29 12.51
CA ARG A 183 2.50 6.42 12.90
C ARG A 183 2.34 5.02 12.33
N VAL A 184 1.12 4.49 12.40
CA VAL A 184 0.78 3.18 11.83
C VAL A 184 0.92 3.20 10.31
N VAL A 185 0.51 4.30 9.67
CA VAL A 185 0.72 4.53 8.24
C VAL A 185 2.21 4.55 7.89
N ALA A 186 3.03 5.28 8.67
CA ALA A 186 4.46 5.35 8.44
C ALA A 186 5.12 3.97 8.55
N ASP A 187 4.73 3.17 9.54
CA ASP A 187 5.27 1.81 9.72
C ASP A 187 4.89 0.89 8.55
N ALA A 188 3.62 0.89 8.14
CA ALA A 188 3.17 0.10 6.99
C ALA A 188 3.82 0.56 5.67
N ALA A 189 4.03 1.87 5.50
CA ALA A 189 4.71 2.43 4.35
C ALA A 189 6.20 2.08 4.32
N TYR A 190 6.86 2.06 5.48
CA TYR A 190 8.26 1.63 5.61
C TYR A 190 8.42 0.16 5.22
N ASP A 191 7.55 -0.72 5.72
CA ASP A 191 7.64 -2.15 5.44
C ASP A 191 7.47 -2.44 3.94
N GLY A 192 6.47 -1.80 3.30
CA GLY A 192 6.25 -1.93 1.85
C GLY A 192 7.37 -1.30 1.01
N ALA A 193 7.86 -0.12 1.39
CA ALA A 193 8.97 0.54 0.70
C ALA A 193 10.26 -0.30 0.73
N ARG A 194 10.57 -0.90 1.89
CA ARG A 194 11.75 -1.77 2.04
C ARG A 194 11.67 -3.00 1.16
N GLN A 195 10.50 -3.66 1.08
CA GLN A 195 10.28 -4.81 0.20
C GLN A 195 10.43 -4.43 -1.28
N MET A 196 9.77 -3.34 -1.70
CA MET A 196 9.88 -2.82 -3.07
C MET A 196 11.34 -2.55 -3.47
N LEU A 197 12.10 -1.92 -2.57
CA LEU A 197 13.52 -1.63 -2.79
C LEU A 197 14.38 -2.90 -2.82
N ALA A 198 14.10 -3.88 -1.95
CA ALA A 198 14.82 -5.14 -1.92
C ALA A 198 14.55 -5.98 -3.17
N ALA A 199 13.30 -6.04 -3.64
CA ALA A 199 12.90 -6.85 -4.79
C ALA A 199 13.51 -6.36 -6.11
N ARG A 200 13.52 -5.03 -6.35
CA ARG A 200 14.10 -4.43 -7.57
C ARG A 200 14.86 -3.13 -7.29
N PRO A 201 16.04 -3.18 -6.65
CA PRO A 201 16.73 -1.98 -6.18
C PRO A 201 17.10 -1.02 -7.33
N GLY A 202 17.55 -1.57 -8.47
CA GLY A 202 17.86 -0.79 -9.68
C GLY A 202 16.67 -0.03 -10.27
N SER A 203 15.45 -0.54 -10.16
CA SER A 203 14.23 0.12 -10.66
C SER A 203 13.73 1.23 -9.74
N HIS A 204 14.06 1.15 -8.45
CA HIS A 204 13.58 2.08 -7.41
C HIS A 204 14.67 3.01 -6.86
N ARG A 205 15.80 3.18 -7.57
CA ARG A 205 16.91 4.07 -7.18
C ARG A 205 16.47 5.50 -6.86
N PHE A 206 15.56 6.06 -7.67
CA PHE A 206 15.04 7.40 -7.43
C PHE A 206 14.24 7.48 -6.14
N PHE A 207 13.41 6.47 -5.86
CA PHE A 207 12.71 6.37 -4.59
C PHE A 207 13.72 6.28 -3.44
N MET A 208 14.71 5.40 -3.53
CA MET A 208 15.76 5.25 -2.52
C MET A 208 16.47 6.59 -2.20
N ARG A 209 16.85 7.31 -3.25
CA ARG A 209 17.54 8.60 -3.17
C ARG A 209 16.75 9.67 -2.42
N LEU A 210 15.41 9.57 -2.40
CA LEU A 210 14.56 10.52 -1.68
C LEU A 210 14.71 10.35 -0.17
N PHE A 211 14.95 9.14 0.33
CA PHE A 211 14.92 8.83 1.77
C PHE A 211 16.30 8.73 2.41
N GLU A 212 17.32 8.36 1.63
CA GLU A 212 18.72 8.29 2.07
C GLU A 212 19.26 9.62 2.60
N ASN A 213 19.89 9.56 3.77
CA ASN A 213 20.63 10.67 4.36
C ASN A 213 22.15 10.48 4.18
N GLU A 214 22.95 11.49 4.56
CA GLU A 214 24.41 11.36 4.55
C GLU A 214 24.92 10.75 5.87
N PRO A 215 25.86 9.79 5.85
CA PRO A 215 26.46 9.19 4.66
C PRO A 215 25.50 8.20 3.97
N ARG A 216 25.44 8.26 2.64
CA ARG A 216 24.59 7.35 1.85
C ARG A 216 25.16 5.94 1.87
N ASP A 217 24.44 4.99 2.46
CA ASP A 217 24.82 3.58 2.49
C ASP A 217 23.92 2.71 1.60
N TRP A 218 22.92 3.32 0.95
CA TRP A 218 21.95 2.67 0.09
C TRP A 218 21.17 1.54 0.79
N GLN A 219 20.90 1.72 2.08
CA GLN A 219 20.02 0.87 2.88
C GLN A 219 18.95 1.70 3.57
N LEU A 220 17.68 1.45 3.23
CA LEU A 220 16.60 2.21 3.84
C LEU A 220 16.35 1.71 5.26
N ASP A 221 16.77 2.50 6.25
CA ASP A 221 16.43 2.24 7.65
C ASP A 221 15.20 3.04 8.12
N ARG A 222 14.67 2.66 9.29
CA ARG A 222 13.45 3.25 9.85
C ARG A 222 13.64 4.72 10.23
N GLU A 223 14.81 5.10 10.72
CA GLU A 223 15.12 6.47 11.11
C GLU A 223 15.20 7.38 9.89
N GLU A 224 15.91 6.94 8.84
CA GLU A 224 15.99 7.64 7.57
C GLU A 224 14.60 7.87 6.97
N PHE A 225 13.82 6.79 6.84
CA PHE A 225 12.47 6.87 6.31
C PHE A 225 11.60 7.86 7.11
N ALA A 226 11.58 7.74 8.44
CA ALA A 226 10.79 8.60 9.32
C ALA A 226 11.30 10.05 9.41
N SER A 227 12.57 10.30 9.09
CA SER A 227 13.18 11.63 9.10
C SER A 227 12.85 12.46 7.85
N ASN A 228 12.43 11.80 6.78
CA ASN A 228 12.19 12.42 5.49
C ASN A 228 11.09 13.50 5.54
N GLY A 229 11.44 14.73 5.18
CA GLY A 229 10.52 15.87 5.24
C GLY A 229 9.35 15.77 4.26
N LEU A 230 9.57 15.17 3.08
CA LEU A 230 8.51 14.93 2.11
C LEU A 230 7.51 13.91 2.65
N LEU A 231 7.98 12.79 3.20
CA LEU A 231 7.12 11.78 3.83
C LEU A 231 6.30 12.40 4.95
N ARG A 232 6.93 13.12 5.88
CA ARG A 232 6.23 13.80 6.99
C ARG A 232 5.15 14.76 6.51
N SER A 233 5.40 15.46 5.40
CA SER A 233 4.39 16.32 4.78
C SER A 233 3.28 15.52 4.11
N LEU A 234 3.59 14.37 3.52
CA LEU A 234 2.62 13.50 2.84
C LEU A 234 1.71 12.78 3.83
N ILE A 235 2.21 12.39 5.01
CA ILE A 235 1.45 11.71 6.06
C ILE A 235 1.02 12.66 7.19
N ALA A 236 1.01 13.97 6.93
CA ALA A 236 0.47 14.93 7.89
C ALA A 236 -1.05 14.73 8.03
N PRO A 237 -1.59 14.66 9.26
CA PRO A 237 -3.03 14.54 9.49
C PRO A 237 -3.84 15.59 8.72
N ASP A 238 -4.97 15.17 8.17
CA ASP A 238 -5.94 16.03 7.49
C ASP A 238 -7.31 16.05 8.17
N THR A 239 -7.54 15.20 9.18
CA THR A 239 -8.82 15.12 9.91
C THR A 239 -8.60 15.05 11.41
N THR A 240 -9.54 15.59 12.18
CA THR A 240 -9.50 15.54 13.65
C THR A 240 -10.76 14.88 14.19
N LEU A 241 -10.59 13.70 14.78
CA LEU A 241 -11.69 12.91 15.32
C LEU A 241 -11.52 12.75 16.83
N GLY A 242 -12.39 13.42 17.59
CA GLY A 242 -12.23 13.54 19.04
C GLY A 242 -11.01 14.40 19.39
N ASP A 243 -10.06 13.83 20.11
CA ASP A 243 -8.79 14.47 20.51
C ASP A 243 -7.59 14.01 19.66
N ARG A 244 -7.83 13.25 18.59
CA ARG A 244 -6.80 12.68 17.73
C ARG A 244 -6.76 13.32 16.36
N GLU A 245 -5.56 13.64 15.91
CA GLU A 245 -5.26 14.03 14.53
C GLU A 245 -4.92 12.77 13.73
N LEU A 246 -5.69 12.50 12.67
CA LEU A 246 -5.62 11.28 11.87
C LEU A 246 -5.51 11.61 10.37
N LEU A 247 -5.22 10.59 9.59
CA LEU A 247 -5.21 10.64 8.13
C LEU A 247 -6.47 10.01 7.55
N GLY A 248 -7.27 10.79 6.84
CA GLY A 248 -8.38 10.31 6.03
C GLY A 248 -7.89 9.44 4.89
N PHE A 249 -8.61 8.35 4.66
CA PHE A 249 -8.38 7.45 3.54
C PHE A 249 -9.70 6.99 2.93
N GLY A 250 -9.81 7.10 1.61
CA GLY A 250 -10.95 6.65 0.83
C GLY A 250 -10.49 5.87 -0.41
N PHE A 251 -11.16 4.75 -0.71
CA PHE A 251 -10.93 3.92 -1.88
C PHE A 251 -12.20 3.18 -2.29
N ASP A 252 -12.26 2.77 -3.56
CA ASP A 252 -13.40 2.05 -4.11
C ASP A 252 -13.18 0.52 -4.06
N ILE A 253 -14.27 -0.23 -4.01
CA ILE A 253 -14.29 -1.67 -4.16
C ILE A 253 -15.34 -2.07 -5.20
N HIS A 254 -15.04 -3.13 -5.95
CA HIS A 254 -16.03 -3.90 -6.69
C HIS A 254 -16.00 -5.33 -6.15
N ALA A 255 -17.20 -5.90 -5.97
CA ALA A 255 -17.39 -7.23 -5.45
C ALA A 255 -18.52 -7.95 -6.21
N ARG A 256 -18.41 -9.27 -6.28
CA ARG A 256 -19.36 -10.17 -6.94
C ARG A 256 -20.04 -11.05 -5.91
N ALA A 257 -21.32 -11.37 -6.11
CA ALA A 257 -22.05 -12.26 -5.22
C ALA A 257 -21.46 -13.69 -5.25
N CYS A 258 -21.44 -14.37 -4.11
CA CYS A 258 -21.02 -15.76 -4.02
C CYS A 258 -22.22 -16.68 -4.15
N GLU A 259 -22.45 -17.25 -5.33
CA GLU A 259 -23.64 -18.08 -5.63
C GLU A 259 -23.68 -19.41 -4.84
N SER A 260 -22.55 -19.90 -4.34
CA SER A 260 -22.42 -21.22 -3.67
C SER A 260 -21.81 -21.18 -2.26
N GLY A 261 -21.66 -20.00 -1.67
CA GLY A 261 -21.10 -19.84 -0.31
C GLY A 261 -19.58 -20.04 -0.19
N THR A 262 -18.90 -20.56 -1.21
CA THR A 262 -17.43 -20.54 -1.34
C THR A 262 -17.04 -19.62 -2.48
N CYS A 263 -16.28 -18.58 -2.15
CA CYS A 263 -15.94 -17.51 -3.08
C CYS A 263 -14.52 -17.62 -3.66
N LEU A 264 -13.75 -18.64 -3.28
CA LEU A 264 -12.29 -18.73 -3.52
C LEU A 264 -11.82 -20.10 -4.08
N ASP A 265 -12.72 -20.98 -4.51
CA ASP A 265 -12.31 -22.30 -5.02
C ASP A 265 -11.86 -22.21 -6.49
N GLY A 266 -10.57 -22.50 -6.74
CA GLY A 266 -10.08 -22.92 -8.07
C GLY A 266 -9.19 -21.96 -8.86
N VAL A 267 -8.70 -20.87 -8.26
CA VAL A 267 -7.74 -19.99 -8.94
C VAL A 267 -6.32 -20.53 -8.79
N ALA A 268 -5.57 -20.60 -9.90
CA ALA A 268 -4.15 -20.95 -9.86
C ALA A 268 -3.40 -19.83 -9.11
N PHE A 269 -2.90 -20.17 -7.93
CA PHE A 269 -2.19 -19.27 -7.03
C PHE A 269 -0.81 -18.90 -7.62
N ASP A 270 -0.53 -17.61 -7.74
CA ASP A 270 0.86 -17.16 -7.90
C ASP A 270 1.49 -17.10 -6.51
N ARG A 271 2.24 -18.15 -6.22
CA ARG A 271 2.89 -18.43 -4.93
C ARG A 271 4.10 -17.53 -4.64
N CYS A 272 4.46 -16.70 -5.61
CA CYS A 272 5.63 -15.83 -5.51
C CYS A 272 5.34 -14.45 -4.95
N PHE A 273 4.09 -14.20 -4.55
CA PHE A 273 3.63 -12.93 -3.99
C PHE A 273 2.52 -13.16 -2.96
N ASP A 274 2.60 -14.23 -2.15
CA ASP A 274 1.58 -14.62 -1.18
C ASP A 274 1.98 -14.52 0.29
N ARG A 275 3.21 -14.04 0.58
CA ARG A 275 3.77 -13.86 1.93
C ARG A 275 4.03 -15.14 2.71
N ILE A 276 3.90 -16.30 2.09
CA ILE A 276 4.08 -17.57 2.78
C ILE A 276 5.32 -18.24 2.22
N HIS A 277 6.39 -18.26 3.02
CA HIS A 277 7.56 -19.07 2.65
C HIS A 277 7.17 -20.54 2.49
N GLU A 278 7.25 -21.00 1.25
CA GLU A 278 6.78 -22.31 0.82
C GLU A 278 7.66 -22.92 -0.25
N SER A 279 7.40 -24.19 -0.59
CA SER A 279 8.38 -25.01 -1.32
C SER A 279 8.69 -24.54 -2.75
N SER A 280 7.89 -23.65 -3.32
CA SER A 280 8.13 -23.10 -4.66
C SER A 280 9.12 -21.95 -4.66
N GLU A 281 9.44 -21.37 -3.52
CA GLU A 281 10.34 -20.23 -3.38
C GLU A 281 11.47 -20.52 -2.40
N SER A 282 12.45 -19.62 -2.30
CA SER A 282 13.62 -19.81 -1.43
C SER A 282 13.60 -18.95 -0.18
N ASP A 283 13.04 -17.74 -0.27
CA ASP A 283 12.52 -16.97 0.85
C ASP A 283 11.15 -16.42 0.47
N VAL A 284 10.50 -15.72 1.39
CA VAL A 284 9.17 -15.11 1.18
C VAL A 284 9.17 -14.28 -0.11
N ASP A 285 8.38 -14.72 -1.09
CA ASP A 285 8.11 -14.06 -2.37
C ASP A 285 9.33 -13.90 -3.31
N CYS A 286 10.38 -14.74 -3.13
CA CYS A 286 11.60 -14.68 -3.95
C CYS A 286 12.34 -16.02 -4.11
N GLY A 287 13.12 -16.13 -5.19
CA GLY A 287 13.95 -17.31 -5.50
C GLY A 287 13.14 -18.55 -5.88
N GLY A 288 13.81 -19.68 -6.13
CA GLY A 288 13.16 -20.92 -6.55
C GLY A 288 12.46 -20.81 -7.91
N ALA A 289 11.14 -20.95 -7.92
CA ALA A 289 10.28 -20.82 -9.11
C ALA A 289 9.89 -19.36 -9.40
N CYS A 290 10.19 -18.44 -8.49
CA CYS A 290 9.85 -17.04 -8.62
C CYS A 290 10.80 -16.31 -9.56
N ALA A 291 10.25 -15.41 -10.36
CA ALA A 291 11.03 -14.61 -11.31
C ALA A 291 11.92 -13.58 -10.58
N THR A 292 11.57 -13.21 -9.35
CA THR A 292 12.32 -12.27 -8.50
C THR A 292 13.41 -13.02 -7.75
N ALA A 293 14.66 -12.57 -7.88
CA ALA A 293 15.76 -13.07 -7.07
C ALA A 293 15.77 -12.38 -5.70
N CYS A 294 16.05 -13.15 -4.66
CA CYS A 294 16.15 -12.72 -3.28
C CYS A 294 17.31 -11.73 -3.05
N ALA A 295 17.06 -10.75 -2.20
CA ALA A 295 18.02 -9.76 -1.77
C ALA A 295 19.07 -10.37 -0.82
N GLY A 296 20.08 -9.58 -0.42
CA GLY A 296 21.07 -10.01 0.57
C GLY A 296 20.41 -10.43 1.90
N ASP A 297 21.03 -11.41 2.57
CA ASP A 297 20.58 -12.03 3.82
C ASP A 297 19.27 -12.85 3.76
N GLU A 298 18.52 -12.80 2.65
CA GLU A 298 17.36 -13.68 2.43
C GLU A 298 17.78 -15.13 2.16
N ARG A 299 16.89 -16.07 2.42
CA ARG A 299 17.13 -17.51 2.27
C ARG A 299 17.30 -17.87 0.79
N CYS A 300 18.19 -18.83 0.55
CA CYS A 300 18.47 -19.35 -0.79
C CYS A 300 18.77 -20.84 -0.72
N SER A 301 18.47 -21.54 -1.83
CA SER A 301 18.85 -22.93 -2.02
C SER A 301 19.98 -23.07 -3.05
N VAL A 302 19.99 -22.20 -4.06
CA VAL A 302 20.95 -22.19 -5.15
C VAL A 302 21.40 -20.76 -5.47
N PRO A 303 22.59 -20.61 -6.08
CA PRO A 303 23.11 -19.31 -6.51
C PRO A 303 22.11 -18.42 -7.26
N VAL A 304 21.32 -18.99 -8.19
CA VAL A 304 20.37 -18.22 -9.02
C VAL A 304 19.19 -17.64 -8.22
N ASP A 305 18.95 -18.11 -7.00
CA ASP A 305 17.93 -17.54 -6.12
C ASP A 305 18.31 -16.14 -5.66
N CYS A 306 19.61 -15.78 -5.67
CA CYS A 306 20.12 -14.53 -5.12
C CYS A 306 20.44 -13.50 -6.20
N GLN A 307 20.20 -12.22 -5.90
CA GLN A 307 20.62 -11.10 -6.73
C GLN A 307 22.13 -11.11 -7.00
N SER A 308 22.92 -11.39 -5.96
CA SER A 308 24.40 -11.54 -6.02
C SER A 308 24.88 -12.84 -6.68
N ARG A 309 23.95 -13.66 -7.15
CA ARG A 309 24.19 -15.01 -7.66
C ARG A 309 25.03 -15.88 -6.73
N THR A 310 24.99 -15.59 -5.43
CA THR A 310 25.82 -16.25 -4.44
C THR A 310 24.98 -16.63 -3.24
N CYS A 311 24.68 -17.93 -3.14
CA CYS A 311 24.04 -18.50 -1.97
C CYS A 311 25.12 -18.99 -0.99
N GLY A 312 25.18 -18.36 0.18
CA GLY A 312 26.13 -18.63 1.25
C GLY A 312 25.98 -20.04 1.81
N ALA A 313 27.03 -20.53 2.48
CA ALA A 313 27.02 -21.86 3.09
C ALA A 313 26.01 -21.99 4.27
N ASP A 314 25.55 -20.86 4.80
CA ASP A 314 24.48 -20.73 5.78
C ASP A 314 23.07 -20.73 5.16
N GLY A 315 22.96 -20.84 3.83
CA GLY A 315 21.70 -20.83 3.10
C GLY A 315 21.10 -19.43 2.97
N ARG A 316 21.93 -18.39 2.99
CA ARG A 316 21.51 -16.99 2.81
C ARG A 316 22.23 -16.34 1.64
N CYS A 317 21.55 -15.45 0.95
CA CYS A 317 22.12 -14.68 -0.14
C CYS A 317 23.22 -13.76 0.38
N ALA A 318 24.38 -13.79 -0.27
CA ALA A 318 25.41 -12.81 0.01
C ALA A 318 24.93 -11.41 -0.39
N ALA A 319 25.35 -10.39 0.35
CA ALA A 319 25.16 -9.00 -0.07
C ALA A 319 25.81 -8.76 -1.45
N PRO A 320 25.23 -7.88 -2.28
CA PRO A 320 25.85 -7.39 -3.52
C PRO A 320 27.30 -6.94 -3.31
N SER A 321 28.17 -7.18 -4.29
CA SER A 321 29.60 -6.87 -4.21
C SER A 321 30.07 -6.03 -5.38
N CYS A 322 30.70 -4.89 -5.09
CA CYS A 322 31.30 -3.96 -6.07
C CYS A 322 32.54 -4.50 -6.81
N SER A 323 32.68 -5.81 -6.98
CA SER A 323 33.83 -6.47 -7.61
C SER A 323 33.54 -7.92 -8.05
N ASP A 324 32.27 -8.29 -8.16
CA ASP A 324 31.85 -9.64 -8.53
C ASP A 324 31.47 -9.80 -10.01
N ASN A 325 31.61 -8.72 -10.79
CA ASN A 325 31.37 -8.65 -12.22
C ASN A 325 29.89 -8.91 -12.59
N LEU A 326 28.98 -8.64 -11.65
CA LEU A 326 27.55 -8.55 -11.88
C LEU A 326 27.12 -7.09 -11.80
N ARG A 327 25.88 -6.84 -12.21
CA ARG A 327 25.22 -5.56 -11.98
C ARG A 327 24.00 -5.86 -11.13
N ASP A 328 24.18 -5.75 -9.83
CA ASP A 328 23.17 -6.08 -8.83
C ASP A 328 23.03 -4.96 -7.79
N GLY A 329 22.17 -5.18 -6.79
CA GLY A 329 21.85 -4.15 -5.79
C GLY A 329 21.54 -2.79 -6.41
N PHE A 330 22.23 -1.77 -5.91
CA PHE A 330 22.14 -0.39 -6.36
C PHE A 330 23.30 0.03 -7.26
N GLU A 331 23.90 -0.87 -8.03
CA GLU A 331 24.93 -0.52 -9.01
C GLU A 331 24.34 0.15 -10.26
N SER A 332 24.94 1.27 -10.69
CA SER A 332 24.50 1.93 -11.92
C SER A 332 25.03 1.20 -13.14
N ASP A 333 26.25 0.68 -13.06
CA ASP A 333 26.86 -0.26 -13.99
C ASP A 333 27.65 -1.36 -13.27
N VAL A 334 28.09 -2.39 -14.00
CA VAL A 334 28.78 -3.56 -13.41
C VAL A 334 29.90 -3.11 -12.45
N ASP A 335 29.80 -3.51 -11.18
CA ASP A 335 30.75 -3.22 -10.10
C ASP A 335 30.95 -1.73 -9.77
N CYS A 336 30.03 -0.84 -10.15
CA CYS A 336 30.19 0.61 -9.91
C CYS A 336 28.90 1.42 -9.76
N GLY A 337 29.06 2.61 -9.16
CA GLY A 337 27.97 3.54 -8.88
C GLY A 337 27.10 3.11 -7.69
N GLY A 338 26.17 3.96 -7.28
CA GLY A 338 25.39 3.71 -6.07
C GLY A 338 26.24 3.69 -4.80
N ALA A 339 26.21 2.56 -4.08
CA ALA A 339 27.02 2.31 -2.89
C ALA A 339 28.49 1.97 -3.22
N CYS A 340 28.79 1.71 -4.49
CA CYS A 340 30.12 1.36 -4.98
C CYS A 340 30.92 2.60 -5.36
N ALA A 341 32.20 2.39 -5.71
CA ALA A 341 33.02 3.45 -6.27
C ALA A 341 32.36 4.02 -7.55
N GLY A 342 32.52 5.32 -7.77
CA GLY A 342 31.98 5.96 -8.97
C GLY A 342 32.46 5.28 -10.25
N CYS A 343 31.54 5.07 -11.17
CA CYS A 343 31.77 4.48 -12.48
C CYS A 343 32.76 5.30 -13.32
N ALA A 344 33.57 4.57 -14.09
CA ALA A 344 34.47 5.15 -15.08
C ALA A 344 33.69 5.80 -16.24
N LEU A 345 34.40 6.57 -17.05
CA LEU A 345 33.83 7.24 -18.22
C LEU A 345 33.22 6.23 -19.19
N GLY A 346 32.07 6.59 -19.78
CA GLY A 346 31.33 5.78 -20.74
C GLY A 346 30.48 4.66 -20.12
N LEU A 347 30.55 4.46 -18.81
CA LEU A 347 29.68 3.52 -18.10
C LEU A 347 28.37 4.19 -17.70
N ARG A 348 27.33 3.37 -17.49
CA ARG A 348 25.99 3.83 -17.17
C ARG A 348 25.93 4.50 -15.81
N CYS A 349 25.17 5.58 -15.75
CA CYS A 349 24.88 6.33 -14.52
C CYS A 349 23.41 6.73 -14.48
N TYR A 350 22.92 7.05 -13.28
CA TYR A 350 21.60 7.66 -13.07
C TYR A 350 21.69 8.98 -12.31
N PHE A 351 22.77 9.16 -11.54
CA PHE A 351 23.06 10.37 -10.80
C PHE A 351 24.51 10.77 -10.97
N ASP A 352 24.82 12.05 -10.79
CA ASP A 352 26.18 12.58 -10.79
C ASP A 352 27.13 11.82 -9.85
N SER A 353 26.62 11.41 -8.68
CA SER A 353 27.39 10.63 -7.70
C SER A 353 27.73 9.21 -8.16
N ASP A 354 27.03 8.69 -9.17
CA ASP A 354 27.36 7.37 -9.72
C ASP A 354 28.66 7.41 -10.53
N CYS A 355 29.17 8.59 -10.90
CA CYS A 355 30.35 8.73 -11.75
C CYS A 355 31.57 9.17 -10.97
N ALA A 356 32.74 8.62 -11.29
CA ALA A 356 34.03 9.07 -10.75
C ALA A 356 34.32 10.55 -11.11
N SER A 357 33.75 11.03 -12.22
CA SER A 357 33.80 12.44 -12.64
C SER A 357 32.87 13.36 -11.83
N GLY A 358 31.91 12.80 -11.09
CA GLY A 358 30.87 13.57 -10.41
C GLY A 358 29.82 14.17 -11.36
N GLN A 359 29.71 13.66 -12.60
CA GLN A 359 28.73 14.12 -13.58
C GLN A 359 28.13 12.93 -14.30
N CYS A 360 26.81 12.87 -14.36
CA CYS A 360 26.05 11.93 -15.17
C CYS A 360 25.39 12.71 -16.31
N GLY A 361 25.61 12.29 -17.55
CA GLY A 361 25.23 13.08 -18.71
C GLY A 361 24.56 12.25 -19.79
N PRO A 362 23.89 12.93 -20.74
CA PRO A 362 23.35 12.25 -21.90
C PRO A 362 24.48 11.57 -22.67
N PRO A 363 24.19 10.42 -23.27
CA PRO A 363 25.15 9.64 -24.01
C PRO A 363 25.24 10.07 -25.46
N CYS A 364 26.39 9.77 -26.06
CA CYS A 364 26.38 9.33 -27.43
C CYS A 364 25.75 7.91 -27.48
N PRO A 365 24.96 7.54 -28.49
CA PRO A 365 23.49 7.54 -28.61
C PRO A 365 22.62 6.59 -27.72
N ASP A 366 23.09 5.92 -26.66
CA ASP A 366 22.41 4.70 -26.09
C ASP A 366 21.99 4.69 -24.58
N GLY A 367 21.50 5.79 -24.00
CA GLY A 367 21.15 5.96 -22.54
C GLY A 367 22.23 6.62 -21.63
N GLU A 368 21.88 7.36 -20.55
CA GLU A 368 22.81 8.19 -19.74
C GLU A 368 24.11 7.50 -19.26
N ILE A 369 25.27 8.15 -19.48
CA ILE A 369 26.62 7.64 -19.15
C ILE A 369 27.48 8.69 -18.44
N CYS A 370 28.52 8.25 -17.74
CA CYS A 370 29.54 9.12 -17.16
C CYS A 370 30.35 9.80 -18.29
N PRO A 371 30.16 11.09 -18.57
CA PRO A 371 30.82 11.76 -19.68
C PRO A 371 32.26 12.14 -19.30
N PRO A 372 33.17 12.26 -20.29
CA PRO A 372 34.50 12.82 -20.06
C PRO A 372 34.39 14.24 -19.46
N SER A 373 35.32 14.60 -18.59
CA SER A 373 35.26 15.82 -17.74
C SER A 373 35.16 17.15 -18.48
N ASP A 374 35.37 17.19 -19.80
CA ASP A 374 35.51 18.41 -20.60
C ASP A 374 34.74 18.43 -21.94
N GLU A 375 33.94 17.40 -22.28
CA GLU A 375 33.17 17.40 -23.54
C GLU A 375 31.66 17.37 -23.26
N THR A 376 30.99 18.48 -23.60
CA THR A 376 29.57 18.42 -23.96
C THR A 376 29.44 17.44 -25.10
N CYS A 377 28.52 16.48 -25.02
CA CYS A 377 28.17 15.60 -26.13
C CYS A 377 27.69 16.46 -27.31
N GLU A 378 28.63 16.92 -28.15
CA GLU A 378 28.29 17.52 -29.43
C GLU A 378 27.66 16.41 -30.25
N ALA A 379 26.36 16.53 -30.50
CA ALA A 379 25.64 15.68 -31.43
C ALA A 379 26.47 15.58 -32.72
N ALA A 380 27.01 14.39 -32.99
CA ALA A 380 27.70 14.14 -34.25
C ALA A 380 26.71 14.48 -35.40
N PRO A 381 27.17 15.21 -36.44
CA PRO A 381 26.30 15.70 -37.52
C PRO A 381 25.62 14.59 -38.34
#